data_AF-A0A1E5NXU6-F1
#
_entry.id   AF-A0A1E5NXU6-F1
#
_cell.length_a   1.000
_cell.length_b   1.000
_cell.length_c   1.000
_cell.angle_alpha   90.00
_cell.angle_beta   90.00
_cell.angle_gamma   90.00
#
_symmetry.space_group_name_H-M   'P 1'
#
loop_
_entity.id
_entity.type
_entity.pdbx_description
1 polymer ?
#
loop_
_entity_poly.entity_id
_entity_poly.type
_entity_poly.pdbx_seq_one_letter_code
_entity_poly.pdbx_strand_id
1 'polypeptide(L)'
;MSQNPDAAAQTTRIQGVGRVPAVQAQQLTPGDKVMWNGGHVVEVLAVEEASPCFLRVSLTSSTPGDSKPDVRRWKKTAIIGVPSARALTPDTTPQEPAQAQECGVCGDEGCTDNAASGGAYCVLCGYDHKSHRIRECATFATDVTAYEDQHVEKANTPDARATAPIIAPTPEPVAPTPAADFYGAIKASGLQLGDLVEYDGRIVHAPESPRLVPGGRGRLRDVWSSGGEIVGRVEREDGVTDAPALQSLRPAATTVLKASSELQKGDVVRDRGMRVRLDELNCPPYFAGTGEGLVYSWLGTVLNVHDVHADGHVPRSFLGRWEGSRLVRGDSWSAQGDETVQWPVEVPESGGPKSPPAPRSVTVTTATTRVSLPERLRAANAPGEMVTNDELGGVLRWRLPSGEELTPGEAAARFLS
;
A
#
# COMPACT_ATOMS: atom_id res chain seq x y z
N MET A 1 -36.30 -19.08 -6.86
CA MET A 1 -35.00 -18.39 -6.69
C MET A 1 -34.34 -18.96 -5.46
N SER A 2 -33.34 -19.82 -5.63
CA SER A 2 -32.58 -20.39 -4.52
C SER A 2 -31.63 -19.31 -4.00
N GLN A 3 -31.87 -18.80 -2.79
CA GLN A 3 -30.93 -17.88 -2.16
C GLN A 3 -29.63 -18.63 -1.89
N ASN A 4 -28.52 -18.01 -2.28
CA ASN A 4 -27.17 -18.52 -2.12
C ASN A 4 -26.86 -18.60 -0.61
N PRO A 5 -26.69 -19.80 -0.01
CA PRO A 5 -26.45 -19.94 1.43
C PRO A 5 -25.06 -19.43 1.86
N ASP A 6 -24.17 -19.14 0.90
CA ASP A 6 -22.83 -18.60 1.12
C ASP A 6 -22.79 -17.08 0.93
N ALA A 7 -23.63 -16.33 1.66
CA ALA A 7 -23.31 -14.94 1.96
C ALA A 7 -22.03 -14.96 2.80
N ALA A 8 -20.89 -14.95 2.12
CA ALA A 8 -19.55 -15.18 2.67
C ALA A 8 -19.40 -14.42 3.99
N ALA A 9 -19.29 -15.16 5.09
CA ALA A 9 -19.09 -14.60 6.41
C ALA A 9 -17.95 -13.58 6.32
N GLN A 10 -18.26 -12.30 6.60
CA GLN A 10 -17.26 -11.26 6.54
C GLN A 10 -16.15 -11.63 7.53
N THR A 11 -14.92 -11.76 7.06
CA THR A 11 -13.76 -12.04 7.93
C THR A 11 -12.84 -10.83 7.97
N THR A 12 -12.20 -10.60 9.11
CA THR A 12 -11.14 -9.63 9.27
C THR A 12 -9.88 -10.32 9.75
N ARG A 13 -8.70 -9.79 9.39
CA ARG A 13 -7.42 -10.33 9.87
C ARG A 13 -6.99 -9.55 11.11
N ILE A 14 -7.14 -10.16 12.28
CA ILE A 14 -6.66 -9.61 13.55
C ILE A 14 -5.19 -9.99 13.74
N GLN A 15 -4.38 -9.01 14.09
CA GLN A 15 -2.98 -9.21 14.42
C GLN A 15 -2.87 -10.09 15.68
N GLY A 16 -2.07 -11.15 15.66
CA GLY A 16 -2.01 -12.12 16.76
C GLY A 16 -2.81 -13.40 16.53
N VAL A 17 -3.88 -13.34 15.74
CA VAL A 17 -4.88 -14.42 15.68
C VAL A 17 -5.12 -14.93 14.25
N GLY A 18 -4.92 -14.08 13.24
CA GLY A 18 -5.21 -14.43 11.86
C GLY A 18 -6.61 -14.01 11.44
N ARG A 19 -7.27 -14.78 10.56
CA ARG A 19 -8.61 -14.45 10.07
C ARG A 19 -9.66 -14.90 11.08
N VAL A 20 -10.52 -13.97 11.49
CA VAL A 20 -11.67 -14.23 12.37
C VAL A 20 -12.95 -13.73 11.72
N PRO A 21 -14.12 -14.30 12.06
CA PRO A 21 -15.40 -13.71 11.70
C PRO A 21 -15.46 -12.25 12.15
N ALA A 22 -16.14 -11.42 11.38
CA ALA A 22 -16.20 -9.99 11.61
C ALA A 22 -17.57 -9.43 11.26
N VAL A 23 -17.92 -8.35 11.94
CA VAL A 23 -19.16 -7.59 11.70
C VAL A 23 -18.84 -6.09 11.67
N GLN A 24 -19.74 -5.30 11.11
CA GLN A 24 -19.67 -3.85 11.28
C GLN A 24 -19.98 -3.48 12.72
N ALA A 25 -19.34 -2.43 13.25
CA ALA A 25 -19.55 -2.00 14.63
C ALA A 25 -21.02 -1.70 14.97
N GLN A 26 -21.83 -1.25 14.00
CA GLN A 26 -23.28 -1.04 14.16
C GLN A 26 -24.10 -2.31 14.37
N GLN A 27 -23.52 -3.48 14.11
CA GLN A 27 -24.17 -4.78 14.33
C GLN A 27 -23.86 -5.37 15.71
N LEU A 28 -23.02 -4.68 16.51
CA LEU A 28 -22.68 -5.10 17.86
C LEU A 28 -23.85 -4.91 18.82
N THR A 29 -24.00 -5.87 19.72
CA THR A 29 -25.00 -5.88 20.79
C THR A 29 -24.33 -6.18 22.14
N PRO A 30 -24.89 -5.70 23.27
CA PRO A 30 -24.43 -6.10 24.59
C PRO A 30 -24.35 -7.63 24.74
N GLY A 31 -23.26 -8.12 25.30
CA GLY A 31 -22.91 -9.54 25.41
C GLY A 31 -22.05 -10.07 24.26
N ASP A 32 -21.92 -9.35 23.15
CA ASP A 32 -21.01 -9.76 22.08
C ASP A 32 -19.56 -9.75 22.59
N LYS A 33 -18.83 -10.82 22.27
CA LYS A 33 -17.38 -10.87 22.48
C LYS A 33 -16.71 -10.29 21.26
N VAL A 34 -15.86 -9.28 21.44
CA VAL A 34 -15.09 -8.65 20.37
C VAL A 34 -13.60 -8.87 20.60
N MET A 35 -12.88 -9.01 19.50
CA MET A 35 -11.45 -9.25 19.50
C MET A 35 -10.73 -8.05 18.89
N TRP A 36 -9.74 -7.57 19.64
CA TRP A 36 -8.80 -6.51 19.27
C TRP A 36 -7.38 -7.06 19.11
N ASN A 37 -6.48 -6.23 18.58
CA ASN A 37 -5.08 -6.59 18.31
C ASN A 37 -4.43 -7.28 19.51
N GLY A 38 -3.72 -8.38 19.25
CA GLY A 38 -3.13 -9.23 20.29
C GLY A 38 -4.03 -10.37 20.78
N GLY A 39 -5.20 -10.56 20.17
CA GLY A 39 -6.11 -11.68 20.46
C GLY A 39 -6.86 -11.59 21.77
N HIS A 40 -6.72 -10.48 22.48
CA HIS A 40 -7.52 -10.20 23.65
C HIS A 40 -9.02 -10.21 23.28
N VAL A 41 -9.84 -10.81 24.13
CA VAL A 41 -11.28 -10.85 23.93
C VAL A 41 -11.93 -10.05 25.05
N VAL A 42 -12.71 -9.05 24.66
CA VAL A 42 -13.48 -8.22 25.58
C VAL A 42 -14.95 -8.35 25.28
N GLU A 43 -15.79 -8.25 26.29
CA GLU A 43 -17.24 -8.32 26.12
C GLU A 43 -17.83 -6.91 26.03
N VAL A 44 -18.76 -6.73 25.09
CA VAL A 44 -19.50 -5.49 24.90
C VAL A 44 -20.54 -5.36 26.01
N LEU A 45 -20.42 -4.34 26.85
CA LEU A 45 -21.37 -4.05 27.92
C LEU A 45 -22.54 -3.19 27.43
N ALA A 46 -22.24 -2.19 26.61
CA ALA A 46 -23.22 -1.24 26.10
C ALA A 46 -22.78 -0.69 24.74
N VAL A 47 -23.75 -0.40 23.88
CA VAL A 47 -23.57 0.29 22.61
C VAL A 47 -24.55 1.46 22.59
N GLU A 48 -24.02 2.66 22.57
CA GLU A 48 -24.79 3.91 22.55
C GLU A 48 -24.49 4.69 21.27
N GLU A 49 -25.48 5.41 20.74
CA GLU A 49 -25.23 6.32 19.62
C GLU A 49 -24.46 7.55 20.11
N ALA A 50 -23.26 7.77 19.55
CA ALA A 50 -22.44 8.94 19.87
C ALA A 50 -22.66 10.07 18.86
N SER A 51 -22.88 9.72 17.59
CA SER A 51 -23.24 10.62 16.50
C SER A 51 -23.72 9.81 15.28
N PRO A 52 -24.22 10.43 14.19
CA PRO A 52 -24.69 9.70 13.01
C PRO A 52 -23.70 8.69 12.43
N CYS A 53 -22.39 8.95 12.55
CA CYS A 53 -21.33 8.08 12.04
C CYS A 53 -20.64 7.22 13.11
N PHE A 54 -20.90 7.45 14.41
CA PHE A 54 -20.11 6.88 15.49
C PHE A 54 -20.97 6.28 16.62
N LEU A 55 -20.46 5.20 17.19
CA LEU A 55 -20.98 4.55 18.38
C LEU A 55 -20.03 4.78 19.55
N ARG A 56 -20.59 4.88 20.74
CA ARG A 56 -19.87 4.76 22.01
C ARG A 56 -20.09 3.34 22.53
N VAL A 57 -19.01 2.58 22.63
CA VAL A 57 -19.04 1.17 23.02
C VAL A 57 -18.31 1.02 24.35
N SER A 58 -19.02 0.53 25.37
CA SER A 58 -18.45 0.20 26.68
C SER A 58 -18.06 -1.27 26.70
N LEU A 59 -16.84 -1.56 27.16
CA LEU A 59 -16.22 -2.88 27.11
C LEU A 59 -15.78 -3.29 28.52
N THR A 60 -15.93 -4.57 28.85
CA THR A 60 -15.35 -5.15 30.06
C THR A 60 -14.06 -5.88 29.73
N SER A 61 -13.00 -5.56 30.49
CA SER A 61 -11.75 -6.32 30.48
C SER A 61 -12.02 -7.70 31.08
N SER A 62 -11.53 -8.76 30.45
CA SER A 62 -11.57 -10.11 31.03
C SER A 62 -10.64 -10.25 32.24
N THR A 63 -9.82 -9.24 32.54
CA THR A 63 -8.87 -9.25 33.67
C THR A 63 -9.61 -9.00 34.99
N PRO A 64 -9.60 -9.96 35.93
CA PRO A 64 -10.24 -9.77 37.23
C PRO A 64 -9.62 -8.59 38.00
N GLY A 65 -10.42 -7.58 38.33
CA GLY A 65 -10.01 -6.43 39.14
C GLY A 65 -10.09 -5.07 38.45
N ASP A 66 -10.23 -5.03 37.12
CA ASP A 66 -10.51 -3.78 36.40
C ASP A 66 -12.00 -3.41 36.56
N SER A 67 -12.27 -2.51 37.51
CA SER A 67 -13.63 -2.10 37.88
C SER A 67 -14.25 -1.05 36.95
N LYS A 68 -13.47 -0.45 36.04
CA LYS A 68 -13.98 0.58 35.13
C LYS A 68 -14.10 0.02 33.72
N PRO A 69 -15.28 0.15 33.09
CA PRO A 69 -15.44 -0.25 31.70
C PRO A 69 -14.56 0.63 30.80
N ASP A 70 -13.87 0.01 29.85
CA ASP A 70 -13.15 0.74 28.80
C ASP A 70 -14.18 1.27 27.79
N VAL A 71 -14.16 2.57 27.52
CA VAL A 71 -15.15 3.22 26.67
C VAL A 71 -14.48 3.68 25.39
N ARG A 72 -14.92 3.11 24.27
CA ARG A 72 -14.38 3.37 22.94
C ARG A 72 -15.39 4.10 22.07
N ARG A 73 -14.88 4.91 21.13
CA ARG A 73 -15.69 5.52 20.07
C ARG A 73 -15.33 4.84 18.75
N TRP A 74 -16.28 4.15 18.14
CA TRP A 74 -16.07 3.42 16.88
C TRP A 74 -16.92 3.99 15.75
N LYS A 75 -16.40 3.98 14.52
CA LYS A 75 -17.22 4.28 13.34
C LYS A 75 -18.23 3.14 13.14
N LYS A 76 -19.48 3.46 12.81
CA LYS A 76 -20.53 2.45 12.56
C LYS A 76 -20.12 1.40 11.52
N THR A 77 -19.34 1.81 10.52
CA THR A 77 -18.83 0.97 9.43
C THR A 77 -17.51 0.26 9.73
N ALA A 78 -16.92 0.46 10.91
CA ALA A 78 -15.67 -0.23 11.28
C ALA A 78 -15.90 -1.74 11.35
N ILE A 79 -14.98 -2.52 10.78
CA ILE A 79 -15.04 -3.99 10.80
C ILE A 79 -14.37 -4.50 12.08
N ILE A 80 -15.14 -5.19 12.92
CA ILE A 80 -14.75 -5.66 14.24
C ILE A 80 -14.72 -7.20 14.25
N GLY A 81 -13.63 -7.79 14.74
CA GLY A 81 -13.51 -9.24 14.88
C GLY A 81 -14.38 -9.79 16.02
N VAL A 82 -15.08 -10.89 15.77
CA VAL A 82 -16.01 -11.56 16.69
C VAL A 82 -15.61 -13.05 16.75
N PRO A 83 -14.93 -13.51 17.82
CA PRO A 83 -14.35 -14.85 17.88
C PRO A 83 -15.37 -15.97 18.01
N SER A 84 -16.59 -15.67 18.46
CA SER A 84 -17.69 -16.63 18.50
C SER A 84 -18.65 -16.30 17.37
N ALA A 85 -18.89 -17.26 16.49
CA ALA A 85 -19.96 -17.16 15.51
C ALA A 85 -21.27 -16.99 16.29
N ARG A 86 -21.76 -15.76 16.37
CA ARG A 86 -23.19 -15.53 16.54
C ARG A 86 -23.83 -16.43 15.50
N ALA A 87 -24.76 -17.29 15.88
CA ALA A 87 -25.65 -17.88 14.89
C ALA A 87 -26.33 -16.66 14.26
N LEU A 88 -25.78 -16.19 13.14
CA LEU A 88 -26.29 -15.06 12.40
C LEU A 88 -27.62 -15.56 11.86
N THR A 89 -28.69 -15.42 12.63
CA THR A 89 -30.03 -15.47 12.07
C THR A 89 -30.07 -14.29 11.11
N PRO A 90 -30.20 -14.52 9.80
CA PRO A 90 -30.29 -13.44 8.84
C PRO A 90 -31.59 -12.70 9.13
N ASP A 91 -31.51 -11.63 9.92
CA ASP A 91 -32.57 -10.63 10.00
C ASP A 91 -32.39 -9.70 8.79
N THR A 92 -32.59 -10.26 7.60
CA THR A 92 -32.81 -9.50 6.38
C THR A 92 -34.27 -9.08 6.36
N THR A 93 -34.64 -8.15 7.22
CA THR A 93 -35.70 -7.21 6.87
C THR A 93 -35.00 -6.09 6.08
N PRO A 94 -35.18 -6.01 4.75
CA PRO A 94 -34.63 -4.89 3.99
C PRO A 94 -35.19 -3.61 4.60
N GLN A 95 -34.33 -2.72 5.10
CA GLN A 95 -34.75 -1.34 5.29
C GLN A 95 -35.06 -0.81 3.89
N GLU A 96 -36.35 -0.62 3.63
CA GLU A 96 -36.84 0.10 2.46
C GLU A 96 -36.08 1.43 2.39
N PRO A 97 -35.34 1.71 1.30
CA PRO A 97 -34.63 2.98 1.18
C PRO A 97 -35.68 4.08 1.30
N ALA A 98 -35.46 5.05 2.20
CA ALA A 98 -36.31 6.21 2.30
C ALA A 98 -36.53 6.78 0.89
N GLN A 99 -37.79 6.86 0.45
CA GLN A 99 -38.15 7.35 -0.88
C GLN A 99 -37.40 8.67 -1.14
N ALA A 100 -36.55 8.66 -2.16
CA ALA A 100 -35.82 9.85 -2.56
C ALA A 100 -36.84 10.88 -3.04
N GLN A 101 -36.94 12.02 -2.35
CA GLN A 101 -37.77 13.12 -2.83
C GLN A 101 -37.12 13.73 -4.07
N GLU A 102 -37.93 13.97 -5.12
CA GLU A 102 -37.54 14.70 -6.34
C GLU A 102 -36.82 16.01 -5.97
N CYS A 103 -35.72 16.31 -6.68
CA CYS A 103 -34.96 17.54 -6.46
C CYS A 103 -35.83 18.77 -6.79
N GLY A 104 -36.15 19.62 -5.82
CA GLY A 104 -37.01 20.80 -6.01
C GLY A 104 -36.50 21.89 -6.97
N VAL A 105 -35.29 21.73 -7.53
CA VAL A 105 -34.68 22.64 -8.51
C VAL A 105 -34.73 22.09 -9.94
N CYS A 106 -34.52 20.79 -10.14
CA CYS A 106 -34.48 20.18 -11.48
C CYS A 106 -35.50 19.06 -11.72
N GLY A 107 -36.20 18.61 -10.67
CA GLY A 107 -37.23 17.56 -10.73
C GLY A 107 -36.70 16.13 -10.86
N ASP A 108 -35.39 15.91 -10.81
CA ASP A 108 -34.79 14.61 -11.13
C ASP A 108 -34.61 13.71 -9.88
N GLU A 109 -35.08 12.45 -9.96
CA GLU A 109 -34.94 11.41 -8.93
C GLU A 109 -33.55 10.76 -9.02
N GLY A 110 -32.53 11.48 -8.56
CA GLY A 110 -31.14 11.00 -8.63
C GLY A 110 -30.10 12.10 -8.72
N CYS A 111 -30.52 13.37 -8.70
CA CYS A 111 -29.62 14.51 -8.77
C CYS A 111 -28.62 14.50 -7.58
N THR A 112 -27.33 14.27 -7.86
CA THR A 112 -26.24 14.32 -6.88
C THR A 112 -25.99 15.73 -6.32
N ASP A 113 -26.48 16.77 -7.00
CA ASP A 113 -26.40 18.15 -6.51
C ASP A 113 -27.33 18.40 -5.31
N ASN A 114 -28.34 17.54 -5.09
CA ASN A 114 -29.16 17.60 -3.88
C ASN A 114 -28.31 17.30 -2.61
N ALA A 115 -27.25 16.50 -2.76
CA ALA A 115 -26.26 16.27 -1.72
C ALA A 115 -25.32 17.48 -1.51
N ALA A 116 -25.33 18.51 -2.36
CA ALA A 116 -24.47 19.69 -2.23
C ALA A 116 -25.14 20.89 -1.52
N SER A 117 -26.28 20.66 -0.84
CA SER A 117 -26.87 21.67 0.04
C SER A 117 -26.04 21.82 1.32
N GLY A 118 -25.31 22.93 1.42
CA GLY A 118 -24.58 23.48 2.57
C GLY A 118 -24.22 22.52 3.72
N GLY A 119 -23.10 21.80 3.59
CA GLY A 119 -22.47 21.06 4.70
C GLY A 119 -22.24 19.56 4.48
N ALA A 120 -22.46 19.05 3.26
CA ALA A 120 -22.26 17.64 2.98
C ALA A 120 -20.81 17.25 2.70
N TYR A 121 -20.47 16.06 3.17
CA TYR A 121 -19.15 15.45 3.16
C TYR A 121 -19.01 14.47 1.99
N CYS A 122 -17.93 14.58 1.22
CA CYS A 122 -17.65 13.63 0.15
C CYS A 122 -17.06 12.34 0.71
N VAL A 123 -17.80 11.24 0.60
CA VAL A 123 -17.37 9.90 1.08
C VAL A 123 -16.13 9.39 0.32
N LEU A 124 -15.90 9.86 -0.90
CA LEU A 124 -14.79 9.39 -1.75
C LEU A 124 -13.45 10.07 -1.42
N CYS A 125 -13.43 11.37 -1.15
CA CYS A 125 -12.19 12.11 -0.87
C CYS A 125 -12.03 12.51 0.59
N GLY A 126 -13.10 12.48 1.37
CA GLY A 126 -13.07 12.73 2.80
C GLY A 126 -13.00 14.20 3.23
N TYR A 127 -13.37 15.14 2.36
CA TYR A 127 -13.37 16.60 2.63
C TYR A 127 -14.76 17.25 2.50
N ASP A 128 -14.90 18.43 3.12
CA ASP A 128 -16.03 19.37 2.93
C ASP A 128 -15.79 20.21 1.66
N HIS A 129 -16.76 20.23 0.75
CA HIS A 129 -16.68 20.94 -0.52
C HIS A 129 -16.76 22.47 -0.40
N LYS A 130 -16.96 23.03 0.80
CA LYS A 130 -16.73 24.47 1.03
C LYS A 130 -15.26 24.90 0.86
N SER A 131 -14.31 23.96 0.91
CA SER A 131 -12.88 24.27 1.05
C SER A 131 -11.99 23.89 -0.14
N HIS A 132 -12.51 23.27 -1.21
CA HIS A 132 -11.76 23.01 -2.44
C HIS A 132 -12.68 22.98 -3.66
N ARG A 133 -12.20 23.39 -4.84
CA ARG A 133 -13.00 23.34 -6.08
C ARG A 133 -13.10 21.88 -6.54
N ILE A 134 -14.24 21.45 -7.09
CA ILE A 134 -14.45 20.08 -7.62
C ILE A 134 -13.31 19.58 -8.53
N ARG A 135 -12.61 20.47 -9.26
CA ARG A 135 -11.44 20.16 -10.10
C ARG A 135 -10.19 19.70 -9.32
N GLU A 136 -10.17 19.89 -8.01
CA GLU A 136 -9.06 19.55 -7.11
C GLU A 136 -9.32 18.22 -6.36
N CYS A 137 -10.48 17.59 -6.61
CA CYS A 137 -10.76 16.24 -6.11
C CYS A 137 -9.95 15.20 -6.92
N ALA A 138 -9.06 14.46 -6.25
CA ALA A 138 -8.12 13.52 -6.87
C ALA A 138 -8.81 12.45 -7.74
N THR A 139 -10.08 12.14 -7.49
CA THR A 139 -10.88 11.18 -8.25
C THR A 139 -11.46 11.78 -9.55
N PHE A 140 -11.64 13.09 -9.63
CA PHE A 140 -12.10 13.78 -10.84
C PHE A 140 -10.95 14.17 -11.77
N ALA A 141 -9.74 14.38 -11.24
CA ALA A 141 -8.56 14.71 -12.05
C ALA A 141 -8.20 13.62 -13.08
N THR A 142 -8.63 12.37 -12.85
CA THR A 142 -8.45 11.24 -13.76
C THR A 142 -9.50 11.11 -14.85
N ASP A 143 -10.64 11.80 -14.74
CA ASP A 143 -11.78 11.64 -15.67
C ASP A 143 -11.95 12.83 -16.64
N VAL A 144 -11.37 14.00 -16.31
CA VAL A 144 -11.44 15.20 -17.17
C VAL A 144 -10.68 15.00 -18.48
N THR A 145 -9.60 14.21 -18.49
CA THR A 145 -8.84 13.89 -19.71
C THR A 145 -9.64 13.02 -20.68
N ALA A 146 -10.48 12.11 -20.17
CA ALA A 146 -11.36 11.27 -21.01
C ALA A 146 -12.59 12.04 -21.54
N TYR A 147 -13.07 13.03 -20.78
CA TYR A 147 -14.22 13.86 -21.17
C TYR A 147 -13.85 14.93 -22.22
N GLU A 148 -12.65 15.51 -22.15
CA GLU A 148 -12.17 16.50 -23.13
C GLU A 148 -11.89 15.87 -24.51
N ASP A 149 -11.39 14.63 -24.55
CA ASP A 149 -11.14 13.91 -25.81
C ASP A 149 -12.44 13.51 -26.54
N GLN A 150 -13.52 13.21 -25.82
CA GLN A 150 -14.81 12.86 -26.43
C GLN A 150 -15.60 14.05 -27.00
N HIS A 151 -15.19 15.30 -26.75
CA HIS A 151 -15.89 16.49 -27.25
C HIS A 151 -15.14 17.27 -28.33
N VAL A 152 -13.89 16.90 -28.64
CA VAL A 152 -13.16 17.45 -29.80
C VAL A 152 -13.46 16.67 -31.09
N GLU A 153 -13.86 15.39 -31.00
CA GLU A 153 -14.13 14.55 -32.19
C GLU A 153 -15.45 14.82 -32.93
N LYS A 154 -16.34 15.69 -32.42
CA LYS A 154 -17.61 16.03 -33.09
C LYS A 154 -17.57 17.30 -33.96
N ALA A 155 -16.42 17.95 -34.12
CA ALA A 155 -16.35 19.25 -34.78
C ALA A 155 -15.75 19.28 -36.20
N ASN A 156 -15.19 18.19 -36.74
CA ASN A 156 -14.55 18.26 -38.06
C ASN A 156 -14.84 17.04 -38.95
N THR A 157 -15.86 17.17 -39.79
CA THR A 157 -16.02 16.33 -40.99
C THR A 157 -15.79 17.21 -42.23
N PRO A 158 -14.75 16.96 -43.04
CA PRO A 158 -14.74 17.39 -44.42
C PRO A 158 -15.00 16.23 -45.37
N ASP A 159 -15.65 16.61 -46.47
CA ASP A 159 -16.15 15.82 -47.58
C ASP A 159 -15.14 14.87 -48.25
N ALA A 160 -15.73 13.80 -48.79
CA ALA A 160 -15.10 12.80 -49.62
C ALA A 160 -14.60 13.36 -50.97
N ARG A 161 -13.41 12.92 -51.41
CA ARG A 161 -13.09 12.75 -52.84
C ARG A 161 -11.89 11.84 -53.11
N ALA A 162 -12.15 10.89 -54.01
CA ALA A 162 -11.26 10.23 -54.98
C ALA A 162 -10.08 9.35 -54.51
N THR A 163 -10.30 8.05 -54.65
CA THR A 163 -9.37 6.93 -54.55
C THR A 163 -8.35 6.91 -55.70
N ALA A 164 -7.06 6.75 -55.39
CA ALA A 164 -6.02 6.27 -56.32
C ALA A 164 -5.27 5.09 -55.65
N PRO A 165 -4.80 4.08 -56.41
CA PRO A 165 -4.24 2.86 -55.82
C PRO A 165 -2.81 3.08 -55.32
N ILE A 166 -2.58 2.80 -54.04
CA ILE A 166 -1.24 2.78 -53.42
C ILE A 166 -0.63 1.39 -53.63
N ILE A 167 0.54 1.37 -54.25
CA ILE A 167 1.40 0.19 -54.42
C ILE A 167 1.98 -0.17 -53.04
N ALA A 168 1.85 -1.43 -52.64
CA ALA A 168 2.36 -1.94 -51.36
C ALA A 168 3.90 -1.77 -51.27
N PRO A 169 4.45 -1.21 -50.18
CA PRO A 169 5.89 -1.23 -49.95
C PRO A 169 6.33 -2.64 -49.52
N THR A 170 7.43 -3.08 -50.11
CA THR A 170 8.17 -4.29 -49.78
C THR A 170 8.56 -4.28 -48.28
N PRO A 171 8.39 -5.39 -47.53
CA PRO A 171 8.80 -5.43 -46.14
C PRO A 171 10.32 -5.28 -46.01
N GLU A 172 10.75 -4.32 -45.19
CA GLU A 172 12.15 -4.21 -44.76
C GLU A 172 12.56 -5.46 -43.95
N PRO A 173 13.82 -5.91 -44.10
CA PRO A 173 14.32 -7.03 -43.33
C PRO A 173 14.36 -6.68 -41.84
N VAL A 174 13.64 -7.47 -41.04
CA VAL A 174 13.70 -7.42 -39.57
C VAL A 174 15.15 -7.66 -39.13
N ALA A 175 15.76 -6.65 -38.51
CA ALA A 175 17.10 -6.77 -37.96
C ALA A 175 17.15 -7.86 -36.87
N PRO A 176 18.21 -8.68 -36.81
CA PRO A 176 18.34 -9.72 -35.79
C PRO A 176 18.38 -9.11 -34.38
N THR A 177 17.55 -9.64 -33.49
CA THR A 177 17.50 -9.28 -32.06
C THR A 177 18.86 -9.59 -31.40
N PRO A 178 19.43 -8.70 -30.55
CA PRO A 178 20.78 -8.90 -30.03
C PRO A 178 20.78 -9.91 -28.88
N ALA A 179 21.07 -11.17 -29.18
CA ALA A 179 21.41 -12.19 -28.18
C ALA A 179 22.63 -11.82 -27.32
N ALA A 180 23.41 -10.80 -27.73
CA ALA A 180 24.61 -10.33 -27.03
C ALA A 180 24.31 -9.63 -25.70
N ASP A 181 23.11 -9.05 -25.53
CA ASP A 181 22.79 -8.26 -24.33
C ASP A 181 22.23 -9.10 -23.16
N PHE A 182 21.70 -10.29 -23.47
CA PHE A 182 21.11 -11.22 -22.51
C PHE A 182 22.14 -11.79 -21.53
N TYR A 183 23.23 -12.37 -22.03
CA TYR A 183 24.28 -12.95 -21.20
C TYR A 183 25.06 -11.89 -20.40
N GLY A 184 25.16 -10.68 -20.94
CA GLY A 184 25.73 -9.53 -20.24
C GLY A 184 24.90 -9.13 -19.02
N ALA A 185 23.58 -9.04 -19.19
CA ALA A 185 22.64 -8.71 -18.11
C ALA A 185 22.57 -9.80 -17.01
N ILE A 186 22.56 -11.09 -17.37
CA ILE A 186 22.68 -12.22 -16.42
C ILE A 186 23.98 -12.10 -15.59
N LYS A 187 25.10 -11.89 -16.28
CA LYS A 187 26.41 -11.81 -15.63
C LYS A 187 26.56 -10.55 -14.75
N ALA A 188 25.92 -9.44 -15.14
CA ALA A 188 25.92 -8.19 -14.40
C ALA A 188 25.01 -8.22 -13.17
N SER A 189 23.84 -8.88 -13.26
CA SER A 189 22.91 -9.05 -12.14
C SER A 189 23.39 -10.09 -11.13
N GLY A 190 24.13 -11.10 -11.58
CA GLY A 190 24.42 -12.28 -10.77
C GLY A 190 23.22 -13.22 -10.59
N LEU A 191 22.12 -12.98 -11.31
CA LEU A 191 20.92 -13.81 -11.31
C LEU A 191 21.00 -14.86 -12.42
N GLN A 192 20.49 -16.06 -12.15
CA GLN A 192 20.32 -17.13 -13.13
C GLN A 192 18.85 -17.30 -13.51
N LEU A 193 18.59 -17.79 -14.72
CA LEU A 193 17.22 -18.17 -15.09
C LEU A 193 16.72 -19.27 -14.16
N GLY A 194 15.47 -19.13 -13.71
CA GLY A 194 14.85 -19.98 -12.71
C GLY A 194 15.08 -19.53 -11.26
N ASP A 195 15.98 -18.57 -11.02
CA ASP A 195 16.19 -18.00 -9.68
C ASP A 195 14.90 -17.38 -9.15
N LEU A 196 14.68 -17.57 -7.86
CA LEU A 196 13.61 -16.89 -7.15
C LEU A 196 14.05 -15.44 -6.92
N VAL A 197 13.30 -14.49 -7.50
CA VAL A 197 13.58 -13.07 -7.41
C VAL A 197 12.44 -12.33 -6.73
N GLU A 198 12.78 -11.28 -6.00
CA GLU A 198 11.85 -10.31 -5.45
C GLU A 198 11.84 -9.06 -6.33
N TYR A 199 10.65 -8.49 -6.50
CA TYR A 199 10.47 -7.25 -7.25
C TYR A 199 9.43 -6.34 -6.57
N ASP A 200 9.71 -5.04 -6.60
CA ASP A 200 8.86 -4.02 -5.97
C ASP A 200 7.60 -3.76 -6.81
N GLY A 201 6.53 -3.33 -6.13
CA GLY A 201 5.28 -2.94 -6.79
C GLY A 201 5.45 -1.64 -7.57
N ARG A 202 4.90 -1.56 -8.77
CA ARG A 202 4.99 -0.34 -9.60
C ARG A 202 3.99 -0.32 -10.73
N ILE A 203 3.80 0.87 -11.27
CA ILE A 203 3.11 1.06 -12.56
C ILE A 203 4.11 0.76 -13.67
N VAL A 204 3.81 -0.22 -14.52
CA VAL A 204 4.57 -0.53 -15.73
C VAL A 204 3.83 0.04 -16.93
N HIS A 205 4.51 0.87 -17.72
CA HIS A 205 3.96 1.41 -18.96
C HIS A 205 3.98 0.31 -20.04
N ALA A 206 2.82 -0.29 -20.34
CA ALA A 206 2.63 -1.18 -21.48
C ALA A 206 2.08 -0.38 -22.68
N PRO A 207 2.26 -0.86 -23.93
CA PRO A 207 1.79 -0.16 -25.13
C PRO A 207 0.29 0.14 -25.14
N GLU A 208 -0.50 -0.68 -24.44
CA GLU A 208 -1.96 -0.58 -24.40
C GLU A 208 -2.47 0.29 -23.26
N SER A 209 -1.75 0.34 -22.13
CA SER A 209 -2.03 1.21 -20.98
C SER A 209 -0.98 1.00 -19.86
N PRO A 210 -0.75 2.00 -18.99
CA PRO A 210 -0.02 1.78 -17.74
C PRO A 210 -0.76 0.75 -16.86
N ARG A 211 -0.06 -0.29 -16.40
CA ARG A 211 -0.63 -1.34 -15.53
C ARG A 211 0.05 -1.32 -14.16
N LEU A 212 -0.73 -1.29 -13.09
CA LEU A 212 -0.19 -1.50 -11.75
C LEU A 212 0.19 -2.98 -11.58
N VAL A 213 1.44 -3.21 -11.26
CA VAL A 213 2.00 -4.53 -10.96
C VAL A 213 2.28 -4.55 -9.47
N PRO A 214 1.50 -5.27 -8.65
CA PRO A 214 1.82 -5.42 -7.24
C PRO A 214 3.18 -6.12 -7.10
N GLY A 215 3.98 -5.68 -6.13
CA GLY A 215 5.25 -6.30 -5.80
C GLY A 215 5.06 -7.76 -5.41
N GLY A 216 6.09 -8.58 -5.59
CA GLY A 216 5.93 -10.01 -5.39
C GLY A 216 7.22 -10.83 -5.52
N ARG A 217 7.02 -12.14 -5.52
CA ARG A 217 8.05 -13.16 -5.73
C ARG A 217 7.70 -13.98 -6.96
N GLY A 218 8.72 -14.41 -7.68
CA GLY A 218 8.56 -15.38 -8.74
C GLY A 218 9.90 -15.82 -9.32
N ARG A 219 9.85 -16.70 -10.31
CA ARG A 219 11.03 -17.27 -10.96
C ARG A 219 11.43 -16.44 -12.17
N LEU A 220 12.71 -16.08 -12.25
CA LEU A 220 13.25 -15.33 -13.36
C LEU A 220 13.16 -16.16 -14.67
N ARG A 221 12.36 -15.72 -15.63
CA ARG A 221 12.18 -16.38 -16.94
C ARG A 221 13.15 -15.86 -17.99
N ASP A 222 13.26 -14.53 -18.06
CA ASP A 222 14.11 -13.81 -19.01
C ASP A 222 14.78 -12.64 -18.29
N VAL A 223 15.99 -12.28 -18.71
CA VAL A 223 16.66 -11.04 -18.25
C VAL A 223 17.36 -10.38 -19.43
N TRP A 224 17.28 -9.05 -19.52
CA TRP A 224 17.96 -8.26 -20.52
C TRP A 224 18.31 -6.88 -19.95
N SER A 225 19.22 -6.18 -20.59
CA SER A 225 19.48 -4.77 -20.27
C SER A 225 18.65 -3.85 -21.15
N SER A 226 18.15 -2.76 -20.56
CA SER A 226 17.51 -1.68 -21.30
C SER A 226 17.86 -0.36 -20.62
N GLY A 227 18.47 0.56 -21.35
CA GLY A 227 18.86 1.87 -20.80
C GLY A 227 19.87 1.81 -19.65
N GLY A 228 20.68 0.75 -19.56
CA GLY A 228 21.63 0.54 -18.46
C GLY A 228 21.02 -0.11 -17.21
N GLU A 229 19.74 -0.44 -17.23
CA GLU A 229 19.05 -1.15 -16.16
C GLU A 229 18.83 -2.62 -16.54
N ILE A 230 18.84 -3.49 -15.52
CA ILE A 230 18.53 -4.90 -15.70
C ILE A 230 17.02 -5.08 -15.56
N VAL A 231 16.43 -5.58 -16.63
CA VAL A 231 15.00 -5.87 -16.77
C VAL A 231 14.85 -7.38 -16.86
N GLY A 232 13.84 -7.96 -16.21
CA GLY A 232 13.53 -9.36 -16.39
C GLY A 232 12.04 -9.65 -16.34
N ARG A 233 11.67 -10.76 -16.98
CA ARG A 233 10.32 -11.33 -16.90
C ARG A 233 10.31 -12.35 -15.78
N VAL A 234 9.33 -12.29 -14.90
CA VAL A 234 9.27 -13.14 -13.70
C VAL A 234 8.00 -13.97 -13.72
N GLU A 235 8.09 -15.29 -13.83
CA GLU A 235 6.94 -16.17 -13.68
C GLU A 235 6.51 -16.18 -12.21
N ARG A 236 5.29 -15.72 -11.92
CA ARG A 236 4.78 -15.67 -10.55
C ARG A 236 4.63 -17.08 -9.98
N GLU A 237 4.75 -17.21 -8.65
CA GLU A 237 4.60 -18.51 -7.97
C GLU A 237 3.21 -19.16 -8.17
N ASP A 238 2.19 -18.39 -8.56
CA ASP A 238 0.84 -18.86 -8.90
C ASP A 238 0.72 -19.46 -10.32
N GLY A 239 1.81 -19.48 -11.10
CA GLY A 239 1.85 -20.04 -12.45
C GLY A 239 1.35 -19.11 -13.56
N VAL A 240 1.05 -17.83 -13.25
CA VAL A 240 0.63 -16.86 -14.26
C VAL A 240 1.86 -16.35 -15.04
N THR A 241 1.89 -16.64 -16.34
CA THR A 241 3.04 -16.38 -17.23
C THR A 241 3.08 -14.97 -17.85
N ASP A 242 2.02 -14.18 -17.74
CA ASP A 242 1.92 -12.82 -18.29
C ASP A 242 2.44 -11.74 -17.34
N ALA A 243 3.53 -12.04 -16.63
CA ALA A 243 4.16 -11.05 -15.80
C ALA A 243 4.86 -9.99 -16.68
N PRO A 244 4.60 -8.70 -16.43
CA PRO A 244 5.27 -7.63 -17.15
C PRO A 244 6.78 -7.64 -16.92
N ALA A 245 7.51 -6.95 -17.79
CA ALA A 245 8.93 -6.72 -17.64
C ALA A 245 9.20 -5.90 -16.36
N LEU A 246 10.05 -6.41 -15.49
CA LEU A 246 10.34 -5.87 -14.16
C LEU A 246 11.81 -5.47 -14.08
N GLN A 247 12.08 -4.21 -13.74
CA GLN A 247 13.43 -3.70 -13.47
C GLN A 247 13.80 -3.85 -11.98
N SER A 248 15.07 -3.69 -11.60
CA SER A 248 15.49 -3.73 -10.18
C SER A 248 15.24 -5.08 -9.49
N LEU A 249 15.41 -6.17 -10.23
CA LEU A 249 15.32 -7.53 -9.67
C LEU A 249 16.41 -7.74 -8.63
N ARG A 250 16.03 -8.30 -7.48
CA ARG A 250 16.97 -8.69 -6.42
C ARG A 250 16.82 -10.18 -6.15
N PRO A 251 17.90 -10.88 -5.78
CA PRO A 251 17.78 -12.23 -5.27
C PRO A 251 16.76 -12.25 -4.13
N ALA A 252 15.76 -13.14 -4.20
CA ALA A 252 14.84 -13.29 -3.09
C ALA A 252 15.63 -13.80 -1.89
N ALA A 253 15.40 -13.19 -0.72
CA ALA A 253 15.95 -13.76 0.50
C ALA A 253 15.40 -15.18 0.66
N THR A 254 16.28 -16.12 1.00
CA THR A 254 15.83 -17.46 1.39
C THR A 254 15.05 -17.33 2.69
N THR A 255 13.82 -17.87 2.72
CA THR A 255 12.98 -17.83 3.92
C THR A 255 12.72 -19.23 4.45
N VAL A 256 12.60 -19.35 5.76
CA VAL A 256 12.12 -20.55 6.46
C VAL A 256 10.84 -20.18 7.23
N LEU A 257 9.92 -21.12 7.35
CA LEU A 257 8.75 -20.93 8.21
C LEU A 257 9.14 -21.24 9.65
N LYS A 258 8.83 -20.32 10.56
CA LYS A 258 8.95 -20.50 12.01
C LYS A 258 7.61 -20.24 12.68
N ALA A 259 7.26 -21.03 13.70
CA ALA A 259 6.14 -20.70 14.57
C ALA A 259 6.44 -19.41 15.37
N SER A 260 5.41 -18.69 15.84
CA SER A 260 5.62 -17.50 16.67
C SER A 260 6.44 -17.77 17.93
N SER A 261 6.36 -18.99 18.47
CA SER A 261 7.12 -19.48 19.61
C SER A 261 8.60 -19.72 19.33
N GLU A 262 8.98 -19.89 18.05
CA GLU A 262 10.35 -20.15 17.60
C GLU A 262 11.07 -18.88 17.13
N LEU A 263 10.35 -17.77 17.02
CA LEU A 263 10.91 -16.47 16.67
C LEU A 263 11.90 -16.01 17.74
N GLN A 264 12.97 -15.35 17.28
CA GLN A 264 14.03 -14.84 18.15
C GLN A 264 14.34 -13.37 17.85
N LYS A 265 14.94 -12.69 18.83
CA LYS A 265 15.48 -11.34 18.63
C LYS A 265 16.52 -11.38 17.50
N GLY A 266 16.36 -10.47 16.54
CA GLY A 266 17.21 -10.36 15.36
C GLY A 266 16.68 -11.10 14.13
N ASP A 267 15.71 -12.00 14.27
CA ASP A 267 15.03 -12.59 13.12
C ASP A 267 14.41 -11.49 12.24
N VAL A 268 14.46 -11.66 10.93
CA VAL A 268 13.81 -10.74 9.97
C VAL A 268 12.59 -11.45 9.40
N VAL A 269 11.41 -11.06 9.88
CA VAL A 269 10.12 -11.60 9.45
C VAL A 269 9.62 -10.85 8.23
N ARG A 270 9.08 -11.58 7.25
CA ARG A 270 8.38 -11.01 6.09
C ARG A 270 6.87 -10.98 6.37
N ASP A 271 6.26 -9.80 6.31
CA ASP A 271 4.79 -9.67 6.42
C ASP A 271 4.29 -8.51 5.55
N ARG A 272 3.35 -8.76 4.64
CA ARG A 272 2.72 -7.75 3.78
C ARG A 272 3.74 -6.84 3.05
N GLY A 273 4.78 -7.43 2.48
CA GLY A 273 5.86 -6.68 1.80
C GLY A 273 6.86 -6.01 2.76
N MET A 274 6.61 -6.03 4.07
CA MET A 274 7.54 -5.51 5.08
C MET A 274 8.63 -6.53 5.41
N ARG A 275 9.82 -6.02 5.70
CA ARG A 275 10.95 -6.72 6.31
C ARG A 275 11.11 -6.25 7.74
N VAL A 276 10.66 -7.04 8.71
CA VAL A 276 10.58 -6.62 10.11
C VAL A 276 11.65 -7.34 10.91
N ARG A 277 12.69 -6.62 11.34
CA ARG A 277 13.68 -7.16 12.28
C ARG A 277 13.10 -7.13 13.69
N LEU A 278 12.99 -8.29 14.32
CA LEU A 278 12.46 -8.39 15.68
C LEU A 278 13.48 -7.83 16.68
N ASP A 279 13.12 -6.81 17.44
CA ASP A 279 14.01 -6.12 18.37
C ASP A 279 13.79 -6.58 19.83
N GLU A 280 12.54 -6.85 20.20
CA GLU A 280 12.14 -7.15 21.57
C GLU A 280 10.83 -7.96 21.60
N LEU A 281 10.74 -8.94 22.52
CA LEU A 281 9.48 -9.61 22.82
C LEU A 281 8.69 -8.70 23.78
N ASN A 282 7.68 -8.01 23.26
CA ASN A 282 6.91 -6.95 23.95
C ASN A 282 6.02 -7.50 25.06
N CYS A 283 5.59 -8.75 24.96
CA CYS A 283 4.87 -9.44 26.03
C CYS A 283 5.49 -10.83 26.21
N PRO A 284 6.02 -11.18 27.39
CA PRO A 284 6.30 -12.57 27.72
C PRO A 284 5.03 -13.39 27.48
N PRO A 285 5.13 -14.67 27.09
CA PRO A 285 3.97 -15.51 26.83
C PRO A 285 3.04 -15.48 28.04
N TYR A 286 1.97 -14.68 27.96
CA TYR A 286 0.96 -14.60 29.00
C TYR A 286 -0.01 -15.73 28.72
N PHE A 287 -0.24 -16.56 29.73
CA PHE A 287 -1.44 -17.36 29.75
C PHE A 287 -2.60 -16.37 29.72
N ALA A 288 -3.30 -16.27 28.59
CA ALA A 288 -4.68 -15.83 28.63
C ALA A 288 -5.34 -16.73 29.66
N GLY A 289 -5.79 -16.18 30.79
CA GLY A 289 -6.30 -16.93 31.94
C GLY A 289 -7.53 -17.83 31.65
N THR A 290 -7.87 -17.99 30.37
CA THR A 290 -8.92 -18.84 29.80
C THR A 290 -8.40 -20.21 29.33
N GLY A 291 -7.09 -20.47 29.37
CA GLY A 291 -6.52 -21.74 28.87
C GLY A 291 -6.37 -21.79 27.35
N GLU A 292 -6.55 -20.65 26.67
CA GLU A 292 -6.50 -20.52 25.21
C GLU A 292 -5.13 -20.03 24.76
N GLY A 293 -4.13 -20.93 24.75
CA GLY A 293 -2.85 -20.76 24.06
C GLY A 293 -1.91 -19.64 24.57
N LEU A 294 -0.64 -19.72 24.17
CA LEU A 294 0.34 -18.65 24.39
C LEU A 294 0.34 -17.71 23.19
N VAL A 295 0.13 -16.41 23.42
CA VAL A 295 0.28 -15.38 22.38
C VAL A 295 1.66 -14.74 22.50
N TYR A 296 2.41 -14.76 21.40
CA TYR A 296 3.70 -14.11 21.26
C TYR A 296 3.54 -12.78 20.55
N SER A 297 4.15 -11.72 21.10
CA SER A 297 4.09 -10.37 20.54
C SER A 297 5.49 -9.78 20.46
N TRP A 298 6.07 -9.80 19.28
CA TRP A 298 7.37 -9.22 19.00
C TRP A 298 7.23 -7.80 18.48
N LEU A 299 7.95 -6.86 19.06
CA LEU A 299 8.16 -5.53 18.52
C LEU A 299 9.40 -5.56 17.62
N GLY A 300 9.31 -4.94 16.45
CA GLY A 300 10.41 -4.89 15.49
C GLY A 300 10.47 -3.62 14.67
N THR A 301 11.61 -3.45 13.99
CA THR A 301 11.90 -2.34 13.08
C THR A 301 11.64 -2.79 11.63
N VAL A 302 10.86 -2.01 10.89
CA VAL A 302 10.65 -2.18 9.45
C VAL A 302 11.87 -1.68 8.70
N LEU A 303 12.67 -2.61 8.16
CA LEU A 303 13.93 -2.32 7.48
C LEU A 303 13.74 -1.65 6.11
N ASN A 304 12.57 -1.84 5.48
CA ASN A 304 12.22 -1.29 4.17
C ASN A 304 11.06 -0.27 4.27
N VAL A 305 11.04 0.56 5.32
CA VAL A 305 9.94 1.51 5.59
C VAL A 305 9.65 2.46 4.42
N HIS A 306 10.68 2.86 3.66
CA HIS A 306 10.50 3.73 2.50
C HIS A 306 9.70 3.05 1.38
N ASP A 307 10.02 1.79 1.09
CA ASP A 307 9.34 1.00 0.05
C ASP A 307 7.90 0.74 0.48
N VAL A 308 7.69 0.35 1.75
CA VAL A 308 6.36 0.13 2.33
C VAL A 308 5.48 1.38 2.27
N HIS A 309 6.06 2.56 2.51
CA HIS A 309 5.35 3.83 2.36
C HIS A 309 5.06 4.18 0.90
N ALA A 310 5.97 3.89 -0.02
CA ALA A 310 5.78 4.15 -1.44
C ALA A 310 4.67 3.28 -2.02
N ASP A 311 4.58 2.02 -1.59
CA ASP A 311 3.54 1.08 -2.00
C ASP A 311 2.15 1.44 -1.44
N GLY A 312 2.08 2.24 -0.36
CA GLY A 312 0.83 2.71 0.23
C GLY A 312 -0.04 1.63 0.88
N HIS A 313 0.43 0.38 0.95
CA HIS A 313 -0.32 -0.76 1.49
C HIS A 313 -0.47 -0.72 3.02
N VAL A 314 0.45 -0.07 3.73
CA VAL A 314 0.40 0.04 5.20
C VAL A 314 0.32 1.53 5.56
N PRO A 315 -0.78 1.99 6.19
CA PRO A 315 -0.89 3.39 6.58
C PRO A 315 0.19 3.75 7.61
N ARG A 316 0.77 4.95 7.50
CA ARG A 316 1.86 5.42 8.39
C ARG A 316 1.54 5.29 9.88
N SER A 317 0.28 5.46 10.26
CA SER A 317 -0.19 5.33 11.64
C SER A 317 -0.02 3.93 12.23
N PHE A 318 0.12 2.90 11.38
CA PHE A 318 0.35 1.51 11.79
C PHE A 318 1.84 1.18 11.97
N LEU A 319 2.75 1.99 11.41
CA LEU A 319 4.19 1.82 11.58
C LEU A 319 4.70 2.52 12.85
N GLY A 320 3.92 2.43 13.92
CA GLY A 320 3.98 3.26 15.10
C GLY A 320 4.47 2.55 16.36
N ARG A 321 5.46 3.10 17.08
CA ARG A 321 5.67 2.78 18.51
C ARG A 321 5.07 3.87 19.36
N TRP A 322 4.15 3.50 20.26
CA TRP A 322 3.64 4.40 21.28
C TRP A 322 4.54 4.36 22.52
N GLU A 323 4.92 5.53 23.04
CA GLU A 323 5.52 5.70 24.36
C GLU A 323 4.59 6.59 25.18
N GLY A 324 3.84 5.98 26.09
CA GLY A 324 2.71 6.62 26.75
C GLY A 324 1.63 7.01 25.74
N SER A 325 1.25 8.29 25.71
CA SER A 325 0.25 8.84 24.79
C SER A 325 0.85 9.40 23.49
N ARG A 326 2.15 9.26 23.26
CA ARG A 326 2.85 9.82 22.10
C ARG A 326 3.28 8.71 21.15
N LEU A 327 3.06 8.93 19.86
CA LEU A 327 3.68 8.13 18.79
C LEU A 327 5.14 8.59 18.61
N VAL A 328 6.11 7.73 18.87
CA VAL A 328 7.55 8.07 18.92
C VAL A 328 8.34 7.55 17.73
N ARG A 329 7.91 6.45 17.11
CA ARG A 329 8.65 5.80 16.01
C ARG A 329 7.73 5.49 14.84
N GLY A 330 8.12 5.89 13.62
CA GLY A 330 7.37 5.73 12.37
C GLY A 330 7.80 4.55 11.47
N ASP A 331 8.67 3.68 12.00
CA ASP A 331 9.23 2.50 11.35
C ASP A 331 9.03 1.24 12.22
N SER A 332 8.08 1.26 13.16
CA SER A 332 7.88 0.17 14.12
C SER A 332 6.73 -0.72 13.70
N TRP A 333 6.91 -2.04 13.76
CA TRP A 333 5.85 -3.02 13.53
C TRP A 333 5.81 -4.04 14.66
N SER A 334 4.68 -4.74 14.82
CA SER A 334 4.60 -5.87 15.73
C SER A 334 4.25 -7.16 14.98
N ALA A 335 5.06 -8.20 15.15
CA ALA A 335 4.72 -9.55 14.71
C ALA A 335 4.05 -10.26 15.89
N GLN A 336 2.75 -10.54 15.77
CA GLN A 336 1.98 -11.19 16.83
C GLN A 336 1.32 -12.45 16.30
N GLY A 337 1.43 -13.54 17.04
CA GLY A 337 0.84 -14.82 16.70
C GLY A 337 0.89 -15.80 17.87
N ASP A 338 0.04 -16.82 17.83
CA ASP A 338 0.13 -17.98 18.73
C ASP A 338 1.08 -19.06 18.16
N GLU A 339 1.10 -20.24 18.78
CA GLU A 339 1.90 -21.40 18.32
C GLU A 339 1.50 -21.93 16.94
N THR A 340 0.30 -21.60 16.45
CA THR A 340 -0.19 -22.04 15.14
C THR A 340 0.21 -21.10 14.01
N VAL A 341 0.49 -19.84 14.32
CA VAL A 341 0.90 -18.84 13.32
C VAL A 341 2.33 -19.11 12.87
N GLN A 342 2.48 -19.31 11.56
CA GLN A 342 3.76 -19.51 10.88
C GLN A 342 4.21 -18.23 10.18
N TRP A 343 5.48 -17.87 10.38
CA TRP A 343 6.11 -16.67 9.86
C TRP A 343 7.21 -17.03 8.86
N PRO A 344 7.22 -16.42 7.67
CA PRO A 344 8.38 -16.51 6.79
C PRO A 344 9.51 -15.62 7.34
N VAL A 345 10.57 -16.26 7.82
CA VAL A 345 11.76 -15.63 8.41
C VAL A 345 12.93 -15.73 7.43
N GLU A 346 13.63 -14.63 7.18
CA GLU A 346 14.84 -14.64 6.36
C GLU A 346 15.94 -15.47 7.02
N VAL A 347 16.53 -16.37 6.25
CA VAL A 347 17.75 -17.08 6.64
C VAL A 347 18.90 -16.09 6.44
N PRO A 348 19.68 -15.75 7.48
CA PRO A 348 20.88 -14.95 7.30
C PRO A 348 21.74 -15.64 6.25
N GLU A 349 22.18 -14.91 5.22
CA GLU A 349 23.19 -15.44 4.31
C GLU A 349 24.37 -15.88 5.18
N SER A 350 24.56 -17.20 5.29
CA SER A 350 25.63 -17.74 6.12
C SER A 350 26.91 -17.06 5.64
N GLY A 351 27.55 -16.28 6.51
CA GLY A 351 28.77 -15.54 6.23
C GLY A 351 29.97 -16.45 5.99
N GLY A 352 29.78 -17.60 5.32
CA GLY A 352 30.83 -18.37 4.72
C GLY A 352 31.72 -17.43 3.91
N PRO A 353 33.04 -17.64 3.93
CA PRO A 353 33.99 -16.77 3.28
C PRO A 353 33.53 -16.60 1.84
N LYS A 354 33.10 -15.39 1.47
CA LYS A 354 32.89 -15.02 0.07
C LYS A 354 34.21 -15.35 -0.60
N SER A 355 34.24 -16.42 -1.41
CA SER A 355 35.41 -16.74 -2.20
C SER A 355 35.83 -15.45 -2.89
N PRO A 356 37.09 -15.01 -2.75
CA PRO A 356 37.53 -13.76 -3.35
C PRO A 356 37.16 -13.85 -4.83
N PRO A 357 36.43 -12.87 -5.37
CA PRO A 357 36.04 -12.93 -6.76
C PRO A 357 37.31 -13.09 -7.59
N ALA A 358 37.34 -14.12 -8.45
CA ALA A 358 38.43 -14.33 -9.39
C ALA A 358 38.83 -12.99 -10.02
N PRO A 359 40.13 -12.68 -10.16
CA PRO A 359 40.59 -11.34 -10.55
C PRO A 359 39.88 -10.88 -11.83
N ARG A 360 38.98 -9.91 -11.67
CA ARG A 360 38.21 -9.29 -12.75
C ARG A 360 39.01 -8.08 -13.24
N SER A 361 39.36 -8.05 -14.52
CA SER A 361 39.67 -6.79 -15.19
C SER A 361 38.38 -5.98 -15.31
N VAL A 362 38.16 -5.07 -14.36
CA VAL A 362 37.05 -4.12 -14.38
C VAL A 362 37.54 -2.89 -15.15
N THR A 363 37.04 -2.68 -16.35
CA THR A 363 37.03 -1.35 -16.95
C THR A 363 36.01 -0.54 -16.15
N VAL A 364 36.49 0.34 -15.27
CA VAL A 364 35.65 1.25 -14.51
C VAL A 364 35.13 2.32 -15.48
N THR A 365 33.89 2.17 -15.92
CA THR A 365 33.11 3.31 -16.40
C THR A 365 32.73 4.11 -15.16
N THR A 366 33.19 5.35 -15.08
CA THR A 366 33.04 6.26 -13.94
C THR A 366 31.66 6.22 -13.30
N ALA A 367 31.62 5.94 -12.00
CA ALA A 367 30.43 6.05 -11.18
C ALA A 367 29.89 7.48 -11.28
N THR A 368 28.68 7.64 -11.79
CA THR A 368 27.95 8.91 -11.75
C THR A 368 27.50 9.15 -10.31
N THR A 369 28.32 9.85 -9.53
CA THR A 369 27.92 10.32 -8.20
C THR A 369 26.66 11.16 -8.36
N ARG A 370 25.53 10.73 -7.78
CA ARG A 370 24.30 11.54 -7.78
C ARG A 370 24.55 12.81 -6.97
N VAL A 371 24.74 13.92 -7.68
CA VAL A 371 24.90 15.26 -7.11
C VAL A 371 23.55 15.70 -6.54
N SER A 372 23.53 16.19 -5.30
CA SER A 372 22.29 16.61 -4.64
C SER A 372 21.61 17.76 -5.40
N LEU A 373 20.29 17.88 -5.30
CA LEU A 373 19.55 18.94 -6.00
C LEU A 373 20.08 20.36 -5.69
N PRO A 374 20.42 20.70 -4.42
CA PRO A 374 21.01 22.01 -4.10
C PRO A 374 22.37 22.24 -4.76
N GLU A 375 23.20 21.19 -4.88
CA GLU A 375 24.49 21.28 -5.58
C GLU A 375 24.30 21.44 -7.09
N ARG A 376 23.30 20.77 -7.68
CA ARG A 376 22.95 20.95 -9.10
C ARG A 376 22.49 22.38 -9.39
N LEU A 377 21.64 22.94 -8.52
CA LEU A 377 21.18 24.33 -8.62
C LEU A 377 22.36 25.31 -8.49
N ARG A 378 23.27 25.08 -7.54
CA ARG A 378 24.50 25.88 -7.42
C ARG A 378 25.40 25.75 -8.65
N ALA A 379 25.60 24.55 -9.17
CA ALA A 379 26.41 24.31 -10.36
C ALA A 379 25.83 24.97 -11.63
N ALA A 380 24.51 25.12 -11.71
CA ALA A 380 23.82 25.84 -12.77
C ALA A 380 23.80 27.37 -12.57
N ASN A 381 24.46 27.89 -11.54
CA ASN A 381 24.40 29.31 -11.15
C ASN A 381 22.96 29.81 -10.93
N ALA A 382 22.07 28.95 -10.42
CA ALA A 382 20.72 29.36 -10.05
C ALA A 382 20.81 30.43 -8.94
N PRO A 383 20.16 31.61 -9.09
CA PRO A 383 20.17 32.63 -8.05
C PRO A 383 19.42 32.12 -6.82
N GLY A 384 19.98 32.34 -5.62
CA GLY A 384 19.35 32.00 -4.35
C GLY A 384 20.11 30.96 -3.52
N GLU A 385 19.50 30.54 -2.43
CA GLU A 385 20.07 29.56 -1.50
C GLU A 385 18.99 28.65 -0.89
N MET A 386 19.42 27.49 -0.38
CA MET A 386 18.53 26.63 0.39
C MET A 386 18.36 27.17 1.80
N VAL A 387 17.11 27.40 2.20
CA VAL A 387 16.71 27.83 3.54
C VAL A 387 15.69 26.86 4.12
N THR A 388 15.62 26.82 5.45
CA THR A 388 14.55 26.16 6.18
C THR A 388 13.49 27.19 6.52
N ASN A 389 12.23 26.94 6.14
CA ASN A 389 11.10 27.79 6.48
C ASN A 389 10.42 27.27 7.75
N ASP A 390 10.66 27.96 8.88
CA ASP A 390 10.13 27.59 10.20
C ASP A 390 8.61 27.80 10.31
N GLU A 391 8.05 28.78 9.59
CA GLU A 391 6.61 29.04 9.56
C GLU A 391 5.82 27.88 8.92
N LEU A 392 6.47 27.15 8.02
CA LEU A 392 5.93 25.94 7.39
C LEU A 392 6.38 24.65 8.08
N GLY A 393 6.82 24.72 9.34
CA GLY A 393 7.19 23.54 10.12
C GLY A 393 8.55 22.95 9.73
N GLY A 394 9.49 23.79 9.28
CA GLY A 394 10.87 23.38 8.99
C GLY A 394 11.06 22.78 7.59
N VAL A 395 10.21 23.14 6.63
CA VAL A 395 10.31 22.64 5.24
C VAL A 395 11.43 23.37 4.49
N LEU A 396 12.22 22.61 3.73
CA LEU A 396 13.29 23.13 2.87
C LEU A 396 12.74 23.90 1.66
N ARG A 397 13.20 25.13 1.45
CA ARG A 397 12.84 26.03 0.33
C ARG A 397 14.08 26.63 -0.34
N TRP A 398 14.01 26.91 -1.63
CA TRP A 398 15.01 27.66 -2.37
C TRP A 398 14.59 29.13 -2.43
N ARG A 399 15.29 30.02 -1.72
CA ARG A 399 14.94 31.44 -1.62
C ARG A 399 15.75 32.26 -2.62
N LEU A 400 15.06 32.96 -3.51
CA LEU A 400 15.66 33.85 -4.51
C LEU A 400 16.07 35.19 -3.86
N PRO A 401 16.99 35.97 -4.48
CA PRO A 401 17.37 37.31 -4.00
C PRO A 401 16.19 38.30 -3.92
N SER A 402 15.12 38.05 -4.67
CA SER A 402 13.87 38.82 -4.61
C SER A 402 13.04 38.57 -3.34
N GLY A 403 13.38 37.55 -2.55
CA GLY A 403 12.59 37.05 -1.42
C GLY A 403 11.56 35.98 -1.79
N GLU A 404 11.41 35.66 -3.08
CA GLU A 404 10.54 34.56 -3.54
C GLU A 404 11.08 33.21 -3.05
N GLU A 405 10.21 32.36 -2.50
CA GLU A 405 10.56 31.01 -2.04
C GLU A 405 9.93 29.93 -2.92
N LEU A 406 10.77 29.06 -3.46
CA LEU A 406 10.36 27.92 -4.29
C LEU A 406 10.56 26.61 -3.53
N THR A 407 9.74 25.60 -3.80
CA THR A 407 10.13 24.22 -3.48
C THR A 407 11.41 23.83 -4.25
N PRO A 408 12.20 22.86 -3.78
CA PRO A 408 13.33 22.35 -4.53
C PRO A 408 12.95 21.89 -5.95
N GLY A 409 11.77 21.27 -6.11
CA GLY A 409 11.26 20.84 -7.41
C GLY A 409 10.98 22.01 -8.38
N GLU A 410 10.33 23.07 -7.89
CA GLU A 410 10.07 24.29 -8.69
C GLU A 410 11.37 25.00 -9.08
N ALA A 411 12.33 25.10 -8.16
CA ALA A 411 13.65 25.65 -8.47
C ALA A 411 14.38 24.82 -9.53
N ALA A 412 14.35 23.48 -9.43
CA ALA A 412 14.93 22.61 -10.44
C ALA A 412 14.27 22.77 -11.80
N ALA A 413 12.94 22.82 -11.86
CA ALA A 413 12.20 23.03 -13.11
C ALA A 413 12.53 24.39 -13.76
N ARG A 414 12.81 25.41 -12.94
CA ARG A 414 13.07 26.77 -13.42
C ARG A 414 14.52 27.01 -13.86
N PHE A 415 15.50 26.34 -13.23
CA PHE A 415 16.93 26.64 -13.43
C PHE A 415 17.78 25.49 -13.98
N LEU A 416 17.24 24.26 -14.07
CA LEU A 416 17.96 23.09 -14.58
C LEU A 416 17.39 22.54 -15.90
N SER A 417 16.41 23.22 -16.49
CA SER A 417 15.76 22.86 -17.77
C SER A 417 16.63 23.20 -18.98
#